data_AF-A0A424YA46-F1
#
_entry.id   AF-A0A424YA46-F1
#
_cell.length_a   1.000
_cell.length_b   1.000
_cell.length_c   1.000
_cell.angle_alpha   90.00
_cell.angle_beta   90.00
_cell.angle_gamma   90.00
#
_symmetry.space_group_name_H-M   'P 1'
#
loop_
_entity.id
_entity.type
_entity.pdbx_description
1 polymer ?
#
loop_
_entity_poly.entity_id
_entity_poly.type
_entity_poly.pdbx_seq_one_letter_code
_entity_poly.pdbx_strand_id
1 'polypeptide(L)'
;IQGVYGSMKILIIAVTRTYNGICVAGINSSKELIRPIKGKGSNRFWPAVNLTHEKGFIKSGEVWELEGDQVESEFPNHREDFLASELKYKNTLSHNKFISVLNKVVEDQQAFLDTVHARNRSICLVSVNNLRICRTFWEGQLRLRMGLTGNFYLGNPQTRDNLYPVKDCKWVGLLQQDYQPPTFEQIFACIGLATPTPYDGKEYPQIIGLHTSPDVEYPMNYP
;
A
#
# COMPACT_ATOMS: atom_id res chain seq x y z
N ILE A 1 24.45 5.31 -23.43
CA ILE A 1 24.20 3.87 -23.15
C ILE A 1 22.72 3.76 -22.84
N GLN A 2 21.90 3.40 -23.84
CA GLN A 2 20.47 3.16 -23.65
C GLN A 2 20.34 1.84 -22.90
N GLY A 3 19.83 1.91 -21.67
CA GLY A 3 19.65 0.76 -20.80
C GLY A 3 18.69 -0.24 -21.44
N VAL A 4 19.01 -1.52 -21.31
CA VAL A 4 18.13 -2.62 -21.69
C VAL A 4 16.88 -2.52 -20.82
N TYR A 5 15.73 -2.22 -21.43
CA TYR A 5 14.43 -2.23 -20.76
C TYR A 5 14.13 -3.65 -20.27
N GLY A 6 14.28 -3.87 -18.97
CA GLY A 6 13.94 -5.13 -18.34
C GLY A 6 12.46 -5.15 -17.98
N SER A 7 11.67 -6.00 -18.65
CA SER A 7 10.33 -6.33 -18.19
C SER A 7 10.40 -6.97 -16.80
N MET A 8 9.69 -6.40 -15.82
CA MET A 8 9.71 -6.81 -14.42
C MET A 8 8.32 -7.27 -13.97
N LYS A 9 8.27 -8.31 -13.13
CA LYS A 9 7.03 -8.74 -12.47
C LYS A 9 6.92 -8.14 -11.07
N ILE A 10 5.71 -7.74 -10.73
CA ILE A 10 5.36 -7.14 -9.45
C ILE A 10 4.16 -7.88 -8.86
N LEU A 11 4.24 -8.22 -7.58
CA LEU A 11 3.12 -8.72 -6.80
C LEU A 11 2.47 -7.54 -6.08
N ILE A 12 1.20 -7.28 -6.34
CA ILE A 12 0.48 -6.15 -5.75
C ILE A 12 0.19 -6.41 -4.27
N ILE A 13 0.54 -5.44 -3.42
CA ILE A 13 0.30 -5.48 -1.97
C ILE A 13 -0.48 -4.28 -1.44
N ALA A 14 -0.68 -3.24 -2.24
CA ALA A 14 -1.43 -2.07 -1.82
C ALA A 14 -2.09 -1.41 -3.02
N VAL A 15 -3.35 -1.02 -2.87
CA VAL A 15 -4.10 -0.25 -3.85
C VAL A 15 -4.86 0.83 -3.09
N THR A 16 -4.56 2.10 -3.36
CA THR A 16 -5.18 3.22 -2.66
C THR A 16 -5.73 4.26 -3.64
N ARG A 17 -6.89 4.83 -3.32
CA ARG A 17 -7.47 5.95 -4.05
C ARG A 17 -6.94 7.26 -3.48
N THR A 18 -6.44 8.11 -4.35
CA THR A 18 -6.08 9.51 -4.05
C THR A 18 -7.03 10.45 -4.79
N TYR A 19 -6.91 11.76 -4.54
CA TYR A 19 -7.75 12.76 -5.22
C TYR A 19 -7.54 12.75 -6.75
N ASN A 20 -6.31 12.45 -7.21
CA ASN A 20 -5.91 12.56 -8.61
C ASN A 20 -5.68 11.21 -9.31
N GLY A 21 -6.08 10.09 -8.70
CA GLY A 21 -5.92 8.77 -9.30
C GLY A 21 -5.73 7.65 -8.28
N ILE A 22 -4.94 6.67 -8.65
CA ILE A 22 -4.71 5.44 -7.88
C ILE A 22 -3.21 5.28 -7.62
N CYS A 23 -2.83 5.00 -6.37
CA CYS A 23 -1.49 4.51 -6.07
C CYS A 23 -1.53 2.99 -5.97
N VAL A 24 -0.45 2.39 -6.44
CA VAL A 24 -0.23 0.96 -6.32
C VAL A 24 1.15 0.76 -5.71
N ALA A 25 1.29 -0.22 -4.84
CA ALA A 25 2.59 -0.69 -4.39
C ALA A 25 2.64 -2.22 -4.45
N GLY A 26 3.85 -2.72 -4.65
CA GLY A 26 4.09 -4.14 -4.86
C GLY A 26 5.48 -4.57 -4.44
N ILE A 27 5.72 -5.86 -4.62
CA ILE A 27 6.99 -6.52 -4.38
C ILE A 27 7.50 -7.03 -5.72
N ASN A 28 8.73 -6.69 -6.09
CA ASN A 28 9.34 -7.20 -7.33
C ASN A 28 9.89 -8.63 -7.17
N SER A 29 10.43 -9.20 -8.25
CA SER A 29 11.05 -10.54 -8.23
C SER A 29 12.26 -10.65 -7.30
N SER A 30 12.94 -9.54 -7.01
CA SER A 30 14.06 -9.45 -6.06
C SER A 30 13.61 -9.29 -4.62
N LYS A 31 12.28 -9.32 -4.36
CA LYS A 31 11.63 -9.11 -3.06
C LYS A 31 11.76 -7.69 -2.51
N GLU A 32 12.03 -6.72 -3.36
CA GLU A 32 12.09 -5.31 -2.97
C GLU A 32 10.70 -4.68 -3.08
N LEU A 33 10.39 -3.79 -2.14
CA LEU A 33 9.20 -2.96 -2.23
C LEU A 33 9.39 -1.90 -3.31
N ILE A 34 8.38 -1.78 -4.16
CA ILE A 34 8.37 -0.84 -5.26
C ILE A 34 6.99 -0.19 -5.38
N ARG A 35 7.00 1.01 -5.95
CA ARG A 35 5.81 1.82 -6.22
C ARG A 35 5.79 2.16 -7.70
N PRO A 36 5.09 1.37 -8.53
CA PRO A 36 4.91 1.73 -9.93
C PRO A 36 4.13 3.05 -10.02
N ILE A 37 4.70 4.05 -10.69
CA ILE A 37 4.09 5.35 -10.94
C ILE A 37 3.96 5.60 -12.44
N LYS A 38 2.88 6.31 -12.83
CA LYS A 38 2.57 6.59 -14.24
C LYS A 38 3.27 7.84 -14.79
N GLY A 39 3.76 8.70 -13.91
CA GLY A 39 4.36 9.99 -14.23
C GLY A 39 5.16 10.52 -13.05
N LYS A 40 5.52 11.81 -13.07
CA LYS A 40 6.24 12.49 -11.98
C LYS A 40 5.37 13.57 -11.32
N GLY A 41 5.80 14.05 -10.15
CA GLY A 41 5.12 15.10 -9.39
C GLY A 41 3.66 14.76 -9.09
N SER A 42 2.75 15.68 -9.41
CA SER A 42 1.30 15.52 -9.21
C SER A 42 0.65 14.48 -10.14
N ASN A 43 1.30 14.15 -11.26
CA ASN A 43 0.81 13.21 -12.28
C ASN A 43 1.34 11.78 -12.09
N ARG A 44 1.91 11.47 -10.91
CA ARG A 44 2.50 10.15 -10.61
C ARG A 44 1.48 9.03 -10.48
N PHE A 45 0.21 9.35 -10.26
CA PHE A 45 -0.83 8.37 -9.99
C PHE A 45 -1.39 7.74 -11.27
N TRP A 46 -1.86 6.50 -11.15
CA TRP A 46 -2.47 5.77 -12.26
C TRP A 46 -3.93 6.18 -12.47
N PRO A 47 -4.37 6.42 -13.71
CA PRO A 47 -5.78 6.44 -14.06
C PRO A 47 -6.40 5.05 -13.89
N ALA A 48 -7.65 4.98 -13.44
CA ALA A 48 -8.32 3.70 -13.16
C ALA A 48 -8.41 2.77 -14.40
N VAL A 49 -8.57 3.35 -15.59
CA VAL A 49 -8.63 2.60 -16.86
C VAL A 49 -7.35 1.82 -17.14
N ASN A 50 -6.19 2.30 -16.68
CA ASN A 50 -4.90 1.62 -16.85
C ASN A 50 -4.70 0.47 -15.85
N LEU A 51 -5.59 0.34 -14.87
CA LEU A 51 -5.54 -0.68 -13.81
C LEU A 51 -6.73 -1.65 -13.87
N THR A 52 -7.49 -1.60 -14.97
CA THR A 52 -8.65 -2.48 -15.19
C THR A 52 -8.31 -3.50 -16.27
N HIS A 53 -8.61 -4.77 -16.01
CA HIS A 53 -8.48 -5.87 -16.95
C HIS A 53 -9.79 -6.66 -17.03
N GLU A 54 -9.81 -7.72 -17.83
CA GLU A 54 -11.00 -8.55 -18.08
C GLU A 54 -11.65 -9.15 -16.82
N LYS A 55 -10.89 -9.33 -15.73
CA LYS A 55 -11.41 -9.85 -14.44
C LYS A 55 -11.72 -8.76 -13.42
N GLY A 56 -11.62 -7.50 -13.84
CA GLY A 56 -11.98 -6.32 -13.05
C GLY A 56 -10.81 -5.41 -12.74
N PHE A 57 -10.99 -4.60 -11.70
CA PHE A 57 -9.98 -3.66 -11.22
C PHE A 57 -8.85 -4.39 -10.49
N ILE A 58 -7.61 -3.86 -10.58
CA ILE A 58 -6.41 -4.38 -9.91
C ILE A 58 -6.65 -4.70 -8.43
N LYS A 59 -6.09 -5.80 -7.94
CA LYS A 59 -6.24 -6.27 -6.54
C LYS A 59 -4.90 -6.71 -5.96
N SER A 60 -4.80 -6.67 -4.63
CA SER A 60 -3.68 -7.29 -3.91
C SER A 60 -3.67 -8.80 -4.13
N GLY A 61 -2.48 -9.38 -4.20
CA GLY A 61 -2.30 -10.78 -4.59
C GLY A 61 -2.22 -11.02 -6.10
N GLU A 62 -2.52 -10.02 -6.94
CA GLU A 62 -2.29 -10.09 -8.38
C GLU A 62 -0.82 -9.89 -8.72
N VAL A 63 -0.36 -10.57 -9.77
CA VAL A 63 0.94 -10.36 -10.39
C VAL A 63 0.75 -9.62 -11.70
N TRP A 64 1.46 -8.50 -11.81
CA TRP A 64 1.46 -7.65 -12.98
C TRP A 64 2.88 -7.58 -13.53
N GLU A 65 2.99 -7.40 -14.84
CA GLU A 65 4.24 -7.12 -15.52
C GLU A 65 4.29 -5.64 -15.89
N LEU A 66 5.49 -5.07 -15.83
CA LEU A 66 5.71 -3.67 -16.13
C LEU A 66 7.05 -3.46 -16.82
N GLU A 67 7.13 -2.35 -17.55
CA GLU A 67 8.34 -1.87 -18.20
C GLU A 67 8.59 -0.43 -17.78
N GLY A 68 9.84 -0.11 -17.47
CA GLY A 68 10.23 1.21 -17.01
C GLY A 68 11.55 1.19 -16.23
N ASP A 69 11.76 2.24 -15.44
CA ASP A 69 13.01 2.46 -14.73
C ASP A 69 12.78 2.99 -13.31
N GLN A 70 13.69 2.66 -12.40
CA GLN A 70 13.77 3.33 -11.10
C GLN A 70 14.07 4.82 -11.33
N VAL A 71 13.34 5.71 -10.69
CA VAL A 71 13.55 7.15 -10.83
C VAL A 71 13.83 7.80 -9.50
N GLU A 72 14.65 8.85 -9.52
CA GLU A 72 14.72 9.76 -8.40
C GLU A 72 13.39 10.52 -8.29
N SER A 73 12.74 10.39 -7.13
CA SER A 73 11.46 11.04 -6.87
C SER A 73 11.68 12.50 -6.49
N GLU A 74 10.74 13.37 -6.87
CA GLU A 74 10.68 14.75 -6.39
C GLU A 74 10.41 14.84 -4.88
N PHE A 75 9.97 13.73 -4.28
CA PHE A 75 9.78 13.55 -2.85
C PHE A 75 10.92 12.69 -2.30
N PRO A 76 11.78 13.23 -1.42
CA PRO A 76 13.09 12.65 -1.13
C PRO A 76 13.04 11.23 -0.55
N ASN A 77 11.93 10.86 0.10
CA ASN A 77 11.79 9.57 0.74
C ASN A 77 11.13 8.51 -0.16
N HIS A 78 10.58 8.90 -1.30
CA HIS A 78 9.91 8.00 -2.22
C HIS A 78 10.90 7.26 -3.14
N ARG A 79 11.91 6.63 -2.54
CA ARG A 79 12.98 5.93 -3.28
C ARG A 79 12.50 4.68 -3.98
N GLU A 80 11.32 4.18 -3.61
CA GLU A 80 10.68 3.01 -4.19
C GLU A 80 9.92 3.32 -5.48
N ASP A 81 9.84 4.59 -5.89
CA ASP A 81 9.17 5.03 -7.11
C ASP A 81 9.83 4.45 -8.37
N PHE A 82 9.04 3.69 -9.14
CA PHE A 82 9.44 3.07 -10.40
C PHE A 82 8.55 3.62 -11.51
N LEU A 83 9.13 4.42 -12.42
CA LEU A 83 8.36 5.04 -13.50
C LEU A 83 8.05 3.98 -14.55
N ALA A 84 6.79 3.56 -14.61
CA ALA A 84 6.32 2.53 -15.52
C ALA A 84 5.42 3.11 -16.60
N SER A 85 5.67 2.73 -17.85
CA SER A 85 4.85 3.14 -19.00
C SER A 85 3.50 2.42 -19.00
N GLU A 86 3.46 1.18 -18.53
CA GLU A 86 2.28 0.32 -18.52
C GLU A 86 2.35 -0.71 -17.39
N LEU A 87 1.18 -1.22 -17.02
CA LEU A 87 1.00 -2.39 -16.16
C LEU A 87 0.14 -3.39 -16.93
N LYS A 88 0.63 -4.63 -17.06
CA LYS A 88 -0.07 -5.74 -17.73
C LYS A 88 -0.37 -6.86 -16.75
N TYR A 89 -1.64 -7.13 -16.51
CA TYR A 89 -2.06 -8.24 -15.66
C TYR A 89 -1.51 -9.58 -16.19
N LYS A 90 -1.04 -10.46 -15.29
CA LYS A 90 -0.55 -11.80 -15.64
C LYS A 90 -1.35 -12.90 -14.98
N ASN A 91 -1.41 -12.88 -13.65
CA ASN A 91 -2.15 -13.87 -12.87
C ASN A 91 -2.50 -13.35 -11.48
N THR A 92 -3.19 -14.18 -10.70
CA THR A 92 -3.47 -13.96 -9.28
C THR A 92 -2.91 -15.13 -8.50
N LEU A 93 -2.17 -14.85 -7.42
CA LEU A 93 -1.73 -15.89 -6.50
C LEU A 93 -2.91 -16.42 -5.69
N SER A 94 -2.87 -17.70 -5.32
CA SER A 94 -3.76 -18.18 -4.26
C SER A 94 -3.46 -17.45 -2.96
N HIS A 95 -4.48 -17.28 -2.12
CA HIS A 95 -4.33 -16.56 -0.85
C HIS A 95 -3.19 -17.11 0.03
N ASN A 96 -3.11 -18.44 0.19
CA ASN A 96 -2.03 -19.08 0.95
C ASN A 96 -0.65 -18.79 0.36
N LYS A 97 -0.52 -18.74 -0.97
CA LYS A 97 0.74 -18.40 -1.63
C LYS A 97 1.08 -16.93 -1.43
N PHE A 98 0.10 -16.05 -1.49
CA PHE A 98 0.25 -14.63 -1.23
C PHE A 98 0.76 -14.37 0.20
N ILE A 99 0.08 -14.92 1.23
CA ILE A 99 0.50 -14.84 2.63
C ILE A 99 1.90 -15.43 2.85
N SER A 100 2.23 -16.54 2.19
CA SER A 100 3.58 -17.14 2.24
C SER A 100 4.66 -16.22 1.67
N VAL A 101 4.35 -15.42 0.64
CA VAL A 101 5.27 -14.41 0.11
C VAL A 101 5.41 -13.26 1.11
N LEU A 102 4.30 -12.73 1.64
CA LEU A 102 4.33 -11.63 2.62
C LEU A 102 5.19 -11.98 3.83
N ASN A 103 5.04 -13.18 4.40
CA ASN A 103 5.88 -13.65 5.52
C ASN A 103 7.39 -13.59 5.24
N LYS A 104 7.81 -13.74 3.99
CA LYS A 104 9.24 -13.73 3.61
C LYS A 104 9.78 -12.32 3.34
N VAL A 105 8.91 -11.32 3.28
CA VAL A 105 9.26 -9.94 2.93
C VAL A 105 8.83 -8.94 4.02
N VAL A 106 8.25 -9.43 5.13
CA VAL A 106 8.05 -8.60 6.31
C VAL A 106 9.37 -8.01 6.75
N GLU A 107 9.33 -6.74 7.06
CA GLU A 107 10.48 -5.95 7.46
C GLU A 107 10.52 -5.76 8.98
N ASP A 108 11.70 -5.41 9.48
CA ASP A 108 11.98 -5.29 10.90
C ASP A 108 11.59 -3.92 11.48
N GLN A 109 11.89 -3.74 12.77
CA GLN A 109 11.66 -2.49 13.48
C GLN A 109 12.40 -1.31 12.85
N GLN A 110 13.61 -1.52 12.32
CA GLN A 110 14.42 -0.44 11.78
C GLN A 110 13.81 0.08 10.48
N ALA A 111 13.45 -0.81 9.56
CA ALA A 111 12.75 -0.47 8.33
C ALA A 111 11.41 0.23 8.59
N PHE A 112 10.68 -0.22 9.62
CA PHE A 112 9.47 0.47 10.08
C PHE A 112 9.77 1.89 10.55
N LEU A 113 10.74 2.08 11.45
CA LEU A 113 11.12 3.39 11.99
C LEU A 113 11.59 4.33 10.88
N ASP A 114 12.40 3.84 9.95
CA ASP A 114 12.88 4.63 8.82
C ASP A 114 11.74 5.06 7.91
N THR A 115 10.71 4.23 7.75
CA THR A 115 9.50 4.58 7.01
C THR A 115 8.68 5.63 7.75
N VAL A 116 8.28 5.39 9.01
CA VAL A 116 7.34 6.30 9.71
C VAL A 116 7.97 7.64 10.10
N HIS A 117 9.31 7.73 10.07
CA HIS A 117 10.07 8.97 10.24
C HIS A 117 10.59 9.55 8.94
N ALA A 118 10.21 8.99 7.78
CA ALA A 118 10.57 9.52 6.47
C ALA A 118 12.10 9.68 6.30
N ARG A 119 12.84 8.58 6.52
CA ARG A 119 14.31 8.50 6.44
C ARG A 119 14.73 7.72 5.20
N ASN A 120 14.66 8.37 4.04
CA ASN A 120 15.02 7.78 2.73
C ASN A 120 14.16 6.59 2.33
N ARG A 121 12.93 6.49 2.83
CA ARG A 121 12.01 5.38 2.57
C ARG A 121 10.55 5.83 2.74
N SER A 122 9.64 5.33 1.90
CA SER A 122 8.23 5.72 1.89
C SER A 122 7.25 4.58 2.08
N ILE A 123 7.72 3.33 2.02
CA ILE A 123 6.86 2.16 2.21
C ILE A 123 7.56 1.05 2.98
N CYS A 124 6.84 0.41 3.90
CA CYS A 124 7.26 -0.83 4.51
C CYS A 124 6.10 -1.83 4.68
N LEU A 125 6.46 -3.10 4.86
CA LEU A 125 5.52 -4.16 5.20
C LEU A 125 5.87 -4.73 6.59
N VAL A 126 4.92 -4.72 7.52
CA VAL A 126 5.12 -5.21 8.89
C VAL A 126 4.13 -6.31 9.25
N SER A 127 4.57 -7.24 10.10
CA SER A 127 3.68 -8.22 10.74
C SER A 127 2.99 -7.58 11.94
N VAL A 128 1.71 -7.89 12.11
CA VAL A 128 0.81 -7.32 13.11
C VAL A 128 0.16 -8.47 13.89
N ASN A 129 0.11 -8.32 15.21
CA ASN A 129 -0.52 -9.29 16.12
C ASN A 129 -2.00 -8.97 16.32
N ASN A 130 -2.36 -7.68 16.38
CA ASN A 130 -3.74 -7.25 16.53
C ASN A 130 -3.98 -5.88 15.87
N LEU A 131 -5.21 -5.66 15.41
CA LEU A 131 -5.67 -4.38 14.89
C LEU A 131 -6.84 -3.87 15.73
N ARG A 132 -6.84 -2.56 15.99
CA ARG A 132 -7.96 -1.86 16.60
C ARG A 132 -8.54 -0.89 15.59
N ILE A 133 -9.75 -1.15 15.11
CA ILE A 133 -10.45 -0.24 14.22
C ILE A 133 -11.04 0.91 15.03
N CYS A 134 -10.85 2.13 14.53
CA CYS A 134 -11.43 3.34 15.09
C CYS A 134 -12.14 4.11 13.98
N ARG A 135 -13.44 4.34 14.16
CA ARG A 135 -14.24 5.21 13.30
C ARG A 135 -14.36 6.56 13.98
N THR A 136 -13.78 7.59 13.38
CA THR A 136 -13.92 8.96 13.87
C THR A 136 -14.66 9.79 12.83
N PHE A 137 -15.27 10.89 13.28
CA PHE A 137 -15.94 11.84 12.40
C PHE A 137 -15.20 13.17 12.47
N TRP A 138 -14.87 13.73 11.31
CA TRP A 138 -14.29 15.05 11.18
C TRP A 138 -15.06 15.83 10.12
N GLU A 139 -15.60 16.99 10.47
CA GLU A 139 -16.43 17.82 9.56
C GLU A 139 -17.56 17.02 8.89
N GLY A 140 -18.22 16.14 9.66
CA GLY A 140 -19.30 15.29 9.16
C GLY A 140 -18.84 14.14 8.25
N GLN A 141 -17.54 14.01 7.96
CA GLN A 141 -17.00 12.90 7.17
C GLN A 141 -16.43 11.80 8.06
N LEU A 142 -16.78 10.55 7.75
CA LEU A 142 -16.17 9.37 8.36
C LEU A 142 -14.67 9.32 8.03
N ARG A 143 -13.85 9.19 9.06
CA ARG A 143 -12.40 8.97 8.99
C ARG A 143 -12.10 7.62 9.62
N LEU A 144 -11.66 6.69 8.78
CA LEU A 144 -11.25 5.37 9.21
C LEU A 144 -9.80 5.40 9.67
N ARG A 145 -9.57 4.90 10.88
CA ARG A 145 -8.24 4.76 11.46
C ARG A 145 -8.05 3.37 12.05
N MET A 146 -6.81 2.92 12.14
CA MET A 146 -6.47 1.69 12.85
C MET A 146 -5.27 1.90 13.77
N GLY A 147 -5.34 1.30 14.96
CA GLY A 147 -4.19 1.06 15.81
C GLY A 147 -3.62 -0.32 15.52
N LEU A 148 -2.30 -0.44 15.55
CA LEU A 148 -1.59 -1.69 15.29
C LEU A 148 -0.81 -2.10 16.53
N THR A 149 -0.80 -3.40 16.83
CA THR A 149 0.15 -3.98 17.78
C THR A 149 0.94 -5.08 17.08
N GLY A 150 2.21 -5.25 17.44
CA GLY A 150 3.09 -6.23 16.82
C GLY A 150 4.19 -6.65 17.78
N ASN A 151 5.22 -7.30 17.23
CA ASN A 151 6.40 -7.73 18.00
C ASN A 151 7.28 -6.57 18.48
N PHE A 152 7.07 -5.38 17.91
CA PHE A 152 7.65 -4.11 18.34
C PHE A 152 6.58 -3.02 18.29
N TYR A 153 6.92 -1.82 18.78
CA TYR A 153 5.99 -0.70 18.81
C TYR A 153 5.65 -0.20 17.40
N LEU A 154 4.40 -0.40 16.99
CA LEU A 154 3.86 -0.02 15.67
C LEU A 154 2.96 1.22 15.75
N GLY A 155 3.23 2.17 16.64
CA GLY A 155 2.42 3.37 16.76
C GLY A 155 2.78 4.43 15.71
N ASN A 156 1.78 5.17 15.22
CA ASN A 156 2.01 6.28 14.30
C ASN A 156 2.58 7.51 15.04
N PRO A 157 3.86 7.87 14.86
CA PRO A 157 4.51 8.94 15.61
C PRO A 157 3.97 10.34 15.23
N GLN A 158 3.26 10.46 14.12
CA GLN A 158 2.68 11.72 13.66
C GLN A 158 1.29 12.01 14.26
N THR A 159 0.80 11.15 15.16
CA THR A 159 -0.53 11.26 15.76
C THR A 159 -0.48 11.08 17.26
N ARG A 160 -1.32 11.80 18.01
CA ARG A 160 -1.37 11.68 19.49
C ARG A 160 -1.94 10.36 19.98
N ASP A 161 -2.80 9.75 19.18
CA ASP A 161 -3.50 8.49 19.47
C ASP A 161 -2.78 7.26 18.89
N ASN A 162 -1.63 7.46 18.23
CA ASN A 162 -0.85 6.44 17.54
C ASN A 162 -1.63 5.68 16.47
N LEU A 163 -2.67 6.29 15.91
CA LEU A 163 -3.54 5.69 14.91
C LEU A 163 -3.11 6.04 13.49
N TYR A 164 -3.20 5.07 12.59
CA TYR A 164 -2.97 5.28 11.16
C TYR A 164 -4.28 5.56 10.45
N PRO A 165 -4.38 6.61 9.62
CA PRO A 165 -5.43 6.68 8.61
C PRO A 165 -5.38 5.45 7.70
N VAL A 166 -6.55 4.90 7.37
CA VAL A 166 -6.67 3.77 6.43
C VAL A 166 -7.00 4.30 5.04
N LYS A 167 -6.19 3.91 4.06
CA LYS A 167 -6.34 4.29 2.64
C LYS A 167 -6.43 3.13 1.67
N ASP A 168 -6.21 1.91 2.14
CA ASP A 168 -6.46 0.71 1.35
C ASP A 168 -7.91 0.66 0.86
N CYS A 169 -8.13 0.53 -0.45
CA CYS A 169 -9.46 0.60 -1.04
C CYS A 169 -10.39 -0.52 -0.52
N LYS A 170 -9.88 -1.75 -0.35
CA LYS A 170 -10.68 -2.88 0.14
C LYS A 170 -11.16 -2.62 1.56
N TRP A 171 -10.25 -2.27 2.46
CA TRP A 171 -10.59 -2.04 3.87
C TRP A 171 -11.40 -0.78 4.09
N VAL A 172 -11.18 0.28 3.31
CA VAL A 172 -12.05 1.46 3.35
C VAL A 172 -13.48 1.07 2.98
N GLY A 173 -13.68 0.35 1.87
CA GLY A 173 -15.00 -0.07 1.41
C GLY A 173 -15.72 -0.99 2.42
N LEU A 174 -15.01 -1.97 2.99
CA LEU A 174 -15.56 -2.87 4.01
C LEU A 174 -15.96 -2.12 5.29
N LEU A 175 -15.08 -1.27 5.80
CA LEU A 175 -15.32 -0.58 7.06
C LEU A 175 -16.35 0.53 6.98
N GLN A 176 -16.65 1.05 5.78
CA GLN A 176 -17.79 1.92 5.54
C GLN A 176 -19.13 1.19 5.65
N GLN A 177 -19.14 -0.13 5.44
CA GLN A 177 -20.34 -0.99 5.48
C GLN A 177 -20.49 -1.72 6.83
N ASP A 178 -19.99 -1.13 7.90
CA ASP A 178 -20.07 -1.70 9.25
C ASP A 178 -19.43 -3.09 9.45
N TYR A 179 -18.55 -3.52 8.53
CA TYR A 179 -17.86 -4.81 8.61
C TYR A 179 -17.17 -4.99 9.98
N GLN A 180 -17.43 -6.14 10.61
CA GLN A 180 -16.81 -6.59 11.84
C GLN A 180 -15.79 -7.67 11.50
N PRO A 181 -14.47 -7.39 11.59
CA PRO A 181 -13.48 -8.37 11.26
C PRO A 181 -13.51 -9.55 12.23
N PRO A 182 -13.33 -10.79 11.75
CA PRO A 182 -13.11 -11.92 12.63
C PRO A 182 -11.75 -11.81 13.32
N THR A 183 -11.46 -12.76 14.20
CA THR A 183 -10.08 -12.97 14.66
C THR A 183 -9.23 -13.48 13.50
N PHE A 184 -8.05 -12.88 13.33
CA PHE A 184 -7.09 -13.27 12.31
C PHE A 184 -5.93 -14.03 12.93
N GLU A 185 -5.46 -15.05 12.23
CA GLU A 185 -4.27 -15.83 12.58
C GLU A 185 -2.98 -15.08 12.21
N GLN A 186 -3.02 -14.38 11.07
CA GLN A 186 -1.90 -13.59 10.56
C GLN A 186 -2.42 -12.26 10.02
N ILE A 187 -1.69 -11.18 10.29
CA ILE A 187 -2.02 -9.83 9.80
C ILE A 187 -0.72 -9.19 9.29
N PHE A 188 -0.78 -8.62 8.09
CA PHE A 188 0.31 -7.87 7.48
C PHE A 188 -0.19 -6.48 7.12
N ALA A 189 0.45 -5.44 7.64
CA ALA A 189 0.12 -4.06 7.30
C ALA A 189 1.22 -3.47 6.41
N CYS A 190 0.82 -2.97 5.25
CA CYS A 190 1.66 -2.15 4.40
C CYS A 190 1.46 -0.68 4.79
N ILE A 191 2.52 -0.07 5.32
CA ILE A 191 2.54 1.32 5.74
C ILE A 191 3.19 2.15 4.64
N GLY A 192 2.50 3.20 4.22
CA GLY A 192 2.97 4.14 3.22
C GLY A 192 2.96 5.57 3.72
N LEU A 193 3.78 6.41 3.12
CA LEU A 193 3.84 7.84 3.38
C LEU A 193 2.98 8.63 2.40
N ALA A 194 2.12 9.50 2.93
CA ALA A 194 1.34 10.45 2.15
C ALA A 194 1.96 11.83 2.19
N THR A 195 2.11 12.43 1.01
CA THR A 195 2.49 13.83 0.83
C THR A 195 1.21 14.68 0.72
N PRO A 196 0.93 15.62 1.63
CA PRO A 196 -0.24 16.48 1.49
C PRO A 196 -0.16 17.36 0.24
N THR A 197 -1.30 17.90 -0.18
CA THR A 197 -1.39 18.89 -1.27
C THR A 197 -2.12 20.13 -0.75
N PRO A 198 -1.45 21.29 -0.63
CA PRO A 198 -0.03 21.53 -0.91
C PRO A 198 0.92 20.78 0.04
N TYR A 199 2.16 20.52 -0.41
CA TYR A 199 3.18 19.88 0.43
C TYR A 199 3.64 20.83 1.54
N ASP A 200 3.63 20.36 2.78
CA ASP A 200 3.96 21.14 3.97
C ASP A 200 5.36 20.83 4.53
N GLY A 201 6.18 20.09 3.77
CA GLY A 201 7.50 19.63 4.21
C GLY A 201 7.46 18.35 5.05
N LYS A 202 6.29 17.73 5.23
CA LYS A 202 6.12 16.48 5.98
C LYS A 202 5.39 15.43 5.19
N GLU A 203 5.71 14.18 5.50
CA GLU A 203 5.02 13.02 4.97
C GLU A 203 4.37 12.25 6.12
N TYR A 204 3.15 11.79 5.90
CA TYR A 204 2.29 11.26 6.96
C TYR A 204 2.08 9.75 6.78
N PRO A 205 2.45 8.91 7.79
CA PRO A 205 2.23 7.48 7.73
C PRO A 205 0.76 7.09 7.69
N GLN A 206 0.43 6.13 6.83
CA GLN A 206 -0.92 5.61 6.60
C GLN A 206 -0.87 4.11 6.32
N ILE A 207 -1.95 3.39 6.65
CA ILE A 207 -2.12 2.00 6.20
C ILE A 207 -2.65 2.04 4.77
N ILE A 208 -1.81 1.59 3.83
CA ILE A 208 -2.10 1.58 2.39
C ILE A 208 -2.41 0.19 1.85
N GLY A 209 -2.13 -0.85 2.64
CA GLY A 209 -2.51 -2.24 2.37
C GLY A 209 -2.64 -3.01 3.68
N LEU A 210 -3.60 -3.92 3.79
CA LEU A 210 -3.78 -4.78 4.95
C LEU A 210 -4.23 -6.17 4.49
N HIS A 211 -3.47 -7.19 4.87
CA HIS A 211 -3.67 -8.58 4.42
C HIS A 211 -3.78 -9.49 5.62
N THR A 212 -4.72 -10.42 5.58
CA THR A 212 -5.05 -11.26 6.73
C THR A 212 -5.18 -12.72 6.32
N SER A 213 -4.94 -13.64 7.25
CA SER A 213 -5.37 -15.03 7.17
C SER A 213 -6.32 -15.31 8.34
N PRO A 214 -7.57 -15.76 8.12
CA PRO A 214 -8.20 -16.02 6.82
C PRO A 214 -8.36 -14.76 5.94
N ASP A 215 -8.55 -14.97 4.63
CA ASP A 215 -8.82 -13.88 3.69
C ASP A 215 -10.16 -13.21 4.00
N VAL A 216 -10.23 -11.94 3.69
CA VAL A 216 -11.47 -11.16 3.71
C VAL A 216 -11.85 -10.88 2.26
N GLU A 217 -13.10 -11.11 1.87
CA GLU A 217 -13.49 -10.85 0.48
C GLU A 217 -13.49 -9.35 0.15
N TYR A 218 -13.28 -9.04 -1.13
CA TYR A 218 -13.40 -7.66 -1.62
C TYR A 218 -14.87 -7.23 -1.59
N PRO A 219 -15.19 -5.99 -1.18
CA PRO A 219 -16.57 -5.52 -1.19
C PRO A 219 -17.06 -5.28 -2.62
N MET A 220 -18.38 -5.36 -2.85
CA MET A 220 -18.97 -5.19 -4.19
C MET A 220 -18.67 -3.82 -4.82
N ASN A 221 -18.44 -2.78 -4.01
CA ASN A 221 -18.17 -1.41 -4.45
C ASN A 221 -16.67 -1.09 -4.64
N TYR A 222 -15.79 -2.11 -4.62
CA TYR A 222 -14.37 -1.93 -4.87
C TYR A 222 -14.07 -1.46 -6.32
N PRO A 223 -13.10 -0.56 -6.54
CA PRO A 223 -12.26 0.13 -5.56
C PRO A 223 -12.95 1.30 -4.85
#